data_AF-A0AAD6SS84-F1
#
_entry.id   AF-A0AAD6SS84-F1
#
_cell.length_a   1.000
_cell.length_b   1.000
_cell.length_c   1.000
_cell.angle_alpha   90.00
_cell.angle_beta   90.00
_cell.angle_gamma   90.00
#
_symmetry.space_group_name_H-M   'P 1'
#
loop_
_entity.id
_entity.type
_entity.pdbx_description
1 polymer ?
#
loop_
_entity_poly.entity_id
_entity_poly.type
_entity_poly.pdbx_seq_one_letter_code
_entity_poly.pdbx_strand_id
1 'polypeptide(L)' 'MASRKEAVMAAVRQEIALTNAQQLMNSANERCYKACITKPGTSLSSGEQTCLSRCLDRYMEANP' A
#
# COMPACT_ATOMS: atom_id res chain seq x y z
N MET A 1 -38.05 -3.57 1.47
CA MET A 1 -36.96 -4.25 0.76
C MET A 1 -35.89 -3.21 0.47
N ALA A 2 -34.65 -3.43 0.93
CA ALA A 2 -33.54 -2.56 0.54
C ALA A 2 -33.49 -2.49 -0.99
N SER A 3 -33.45 -1.28 -1.54
CA SER A 3 -33.51 -1.08 -2.98
C SER A 3 -32.30 -1.75 -3.63
N ARG A 4 -32.45 -2.38 -4.80
CA ARG A 4 -31.32 -2.94 -5.58
C ARG A 4 -30.16 -1.94 -5.72
N LYS A 5 -30.47 -0.64 -5.73
CA LYS A 5 -29.52 0.47 -5.68
C LYS A 5 -28.65 0.46 -4.41
N GLU A 6 -29.22 0.24 -3.23
CA GLU A 6 -28.50 0.22 -1.96
C GLU A 6 -27.53 -0.97 -1.88
N ALA A 7 -27.96 -2.14 -2.36
CA ALA A 7 -27.11 -3.33 -2.45
C ALA A 7 -25.91 -3.13 -3.40
N VAL A 8 -26.15 -2.53 -4.57
CA VAL A 8 -25.08 -2.19 -5.52
C VAL A 8 -24.13 -1.13 -4.93
N MET A 9 -24.66 -0.09 -4.29
CA MET A 9 -23.83 0.94 -3.65
C MET A 9 -22.96 0.36 -2.52
N ALA A 10 -23.48 -0.60 -1.75
CA ALA A 10 -22.71 -1.29 -0.72
C ALA A 10 -21.56 -2.11 -1.33
N ALA A 11 -21.81 -2.86 -2.40
CA ALA A 11 -20.78 -3.61 -3.11
C ALA A 11 -19.69 -2.70 -3.69
N VAL A 12 -20.08 -1.61 -4.34
CA VAL A 12 -19.14 -0.62 -4.91
C VAL A 12 -18.26 0.00 -3.82
N ARG A 13 -18.82 0.34 -2.66
CA ARG A 13 -18.03 0.88 -1.54
C ARG A 13 -16.97 -0.11 -1.04
N GLN A 14 -17.30 -1.39 -0.98
CA GLN A 14 -16.36 -2.43 -0.60
C GLN A 14 -15.21 -2.55 -1.62
N GLU A 15 -15.53 -2.52 -2.90
CA GLU A 15 -14.54 -2.57 -3.98
C GLU A 15 -13.62 -1.33 -3.99
N ILE A 16 -14.18 -0.15 -3.72
CA ILE A 16 -13.41 1.09 -3.58
C ILE A 16 -12.40 0.99 -2.42
N ALA A 17 -12.83 0.47 -1.26
CA ALA A 17 -11.94 0.32 -0.12
C ALA A 17 -10.75 -0.60 -0.44
N LEU A 18 -11.00 -1.72 -1.15
CA LEU A 18 -9.95 -2.63 -1.60
C LEU A 18 -9.00 -1.96 -2.61
N THR A 19 -9.57 -1.23 -3.57
CA THR A 19 -8.79 -0.53 -4.60
C THR A 19 -7.90 0.55 -3.99
N ASN A 20 -8.42 1.32 -3.04
CA ASN A 20 -7.67 2.35 -2.33
C ASN A 20 -6.51 1.73 -1.53
N ALA A 21 -6.76 0.63 -0.81
CA ALA A 21 -5.71 -0.09 -0.10
C ALA A 21 -4.62 -0.60 -1.05
N GLN A 22 -5.01 -1.14 -2.22
CA GLN A 22 -4.06 -1.58 -3.24
C GLN A 22 -3.21 -0.43 -3.79
N GLN A 23 -3.82 0.74 -4.01
CA GLN A 23 -3.09 1.93 -4.47
C GLN A 23 -2.08 2.43 -3.44
N LEU A 24 -2.46 2.43 -2.16
CA LEU A 24 -1.55 2.77 -1.05
C LEU A 24 -0.37 1.80 -1.00
N MET A 25 -0.63 0.48 -1.05
CA MET A 25 0.44 -0.53 -1.06
C MET A 25 1.38 -0.36 -2.25
N ASN A 26 0.85 -0.14 -3.46
CA ASN A 26 1.68 0.04 -4.65
C ASN A 26 2.55 1.30 -4.56
N SER A 27 1.97 2.40 -4.07
CA SER A 27 2.67 3.67 -3.89
C SER A 27 3.75 3.58 -2.81
N ALA A 28 3.45 2.90 -1.70
CA ALA A 28 4.40 2.63 -0.63
C ALA A 28 5.58 1.80 -1.15
N ASN A 29 5.29 0.73 -1.90
CA ASN A 29 6.29 -0.15 -2.49
C ASN A 29 7.23 0.61 -3.44
N GLU A 30 6.69 1.37 -4.39
CA GLU A 30 7.50 2.13 -5.34
C GLU A 30 8.40 3.15 -4.63
N ARG A 31 7.82 3.91 -3.69
CA ARG A 31 8.54 4.95 -2.96
C ARG A 31 9.64 4.36 -2.09
N CYS A 32 9.33 3.33 -1.32
CA CYS A 32 10.29 2.73 -0.40
C CYS A 32 11.35 1.92 -1.12
N TYR A 33 11.01 1.24 -2.22
CA TYR A 33 11.99 0.57 -3.06
C TYR A 33 13.00 1.57 -3.62
N LYS A 34 12.53 2.66 -4.23
CA LYS A 34 13.42 3.69 -4.79
C LYS A 34 14.30 4.36 -3.74
N ALA A 35 13.80 4.54 -2.51
CA ALA A 35 14.56 5.15 -1.43
C ALA A 35 15.59 4.21 -0.81
N CYS A 36 15.28 2.91 -0.69
CA CYS A 36 16.07 1.97 0.10
C CYS A 36 16.94 1.03 -0.73
N ILE A 37 16.53 0.67 -1.95
CA ILE A 37 17.24 -0.30 -2.80
C ILE A 37 18.14 0.44 -3.78
N THR A 38 19.37 0.70 -3.35
CA THR A 38 20.37 1.42 -4.16
C THR A 38 21.17 0.51 -5.09
N LYS A 39 21.26 -0.78 -4.76
CA LYS A 39 21.96 -1.81 -5.55
C LYS A 39 21.10 -3.07 -5.61
N PRO A 40 20.21 -3.19 -6.60
CA PRO A 40 19.33 -4.35 -6.72
C PRO A 40 20.12 -5.66 -6.78
N GLY A 41 19.65 -6.66 -6.05
CA GLY A 41 20.24 -8.00 -6.00
C GLY A 41 19.17 -9.05 -5.76
N THR A 42 19.59 -10.31 -5.65
CA THR A 42 18.68 -11.45 -5.40
C THR A 42 18.25 -11.56 -3.94
N SER A 43 18.82 -10.74 -3.06
CA SER A 43 18.55 -10.74 -1.62
C SER A 43 18.69 -9.33 -1.06
N LEU A 44 17.89 -9.01 -0.04
CA LEU A 44 18.01 -7.76 0.69
C LEU A 44 19.13 -7.85 1.73
N SER A 45 20.02 -6.87 1.74
CA SER A 45 20.94 -6.66 2.85
C SER A 45 20.19 -6.27 4.14
N SER A 46 20.83 -6.45 5.29
CA SER A 46 20.26 -6.02 6.58
C SER A 46 19.95 -4.52 6.63
N GLY A 47 20.75 -3.70 5.95
CA GLY A 47 20.54 -2.26 5.80
C GLY A 47 19.29 -1.95 4.97
N GLU A 48 19.10 -2.63 3.84
CA GLU A 48 17.91 -2.48 2.99
C GLU A 48 16.63 -2.92 3.72
N GLN A 49 16.67 -4.05 4.45
CA GLN A 49 15.54 -4.51 5.27
C GLN A 49 15.16 -3.48 6.33
N THR A 50 16.16 -2.95 7.05
CA THR A 50 15.93 -1.92 8.09
C THR A 50 15.36 -0.63 7.48
N CYS A 51 15.89 -0.21 6.33
CA CYS A 51 15.39 0.97 5.61
C CYS A 51 13.94 0.78 5.17
N LEU A 52 13.60 -0.36 4.57
CA LEU A 52 12.25 -0.66 4.09
C LEU A 52 11.23 -0.66 5.24
N SER A 53 11.54 -1.30 6.36
CA SER A 53 10.68 -1.28 7.56
C SER A 53 10.40 0.15 8.00
N ARG A 54 11.45 0.97 8.18
CA ARG A 54 11.28 2.37 8.59
C ARG A 54 10.52 3.19 7.56
N CYS A 55 10.78 2.97 6.28
CA CYS A 55 10.12 3.70 5.21
C CYS A 55 8.61 3.42 5.18
N LEU A 56 8.22 2.14 5.28
CA LEU A 56 6.82 1.74 5.30
C LEU A 56 6.11 2.29 6.53
N ASP A 57 6.73 2.20 7.72
CA ASP A 57 6.15 2.77 8.96
C ASP A 57 5.87 4.27 8.80
N ARG A 58 6.86 5.04 8.31
CA ARG A 58 6.71 6.48 8.05
C ARG A 58 5.67 6.77 6.95
N TYR A 59 5.58 5.93 5.92
CA TYR A 59 4.63 6.13 4.83
C TYR A 59 3.18 5.97 5.33
N MET A 60 2.93 4.95 6.14
CA MET A 60 1.60 4.70 6.73
C MET A 60 1.21 5.79 7.72
N GLU A 61 2.15 6.28 8.54
CA GLU A 61 1.90 7.42 9.44
C GLU A 61 1.51 8.70 8.69
N ALA A 62 2.04 8.91 7.48
CA ALA A 62 1.77 10.10 6.67
C ALA A 62 0.48 10.01 5.83
N ASN A 63 -0.13 8.82 5.71
CA ASN A 63 -1.30 8.57 4.84
C ASN A 63 -2.37 7.75 5.60
N PRO A 64 -3.20 8.39 6.44
CA PRO A 64 -4.28 7.74 7.20
C PRO A 64 -5.49 7.34 6.34
#